data_AF-A0A7Y4RK67-F1
#
_entry.id   AF-A0A7Y4RK67-F1
#
_cell.length_a   1.000
_cell.length_b   1.000
_cell.length_c   1.000
_cell.angle_alpha   90.00
_cell.angle_beta   90.00
_cell.angle_gamma   90.00
#
_symmetry.space_group_name_H-M   'P 1'
#
loop_
_entity.id
_entity.type
_entity.pdbx_description
1 polymer ?
#
loop_
_entity_poly.entity_id
_entity_poly.type
_entity_poly.pdbx_seq_one_letter_code
_entity_poly.pdbx_strand_id
1 'polypeptide(L)'
;MPRTKSAKKQMRQTKTHTTRNRAQRSALRSALKKVRAAGEKIVEAAYREATKLLDRAARKGLVHKNTAARQKSRLSKLRKK
;
A
#
# COMPACT_ATOMS: atom_id res chain seq x y z
N MET A 1 -4.32 -18.83 24.18
CA MET A 1 -3.42 -17.93 24.94
C MET A 1 -1.97 -18.35 24.74
N PRO A 2 -1.00 -17.42 24.66
CA PRO A 2 0.41 -17.79 24.52
C PRO A 2 0.90 -18.54 25.75
N ARG A 3 1.57 -19.69 25.53
CA ARG A 3 2.10 -20.57 26.58
C ARG A 3 3.47 -20.13 27.09
N THR A 4 4.22 -19.36 26.31
CA THR A 4 5.57 -18.87 26.64
C THR A 4 5.60 -17.34 26.80
N LYS A 5 6.54 -16.84 27.62
CA LYS A 5 6.72 -15.38 27.84
C LYS A 5 7.06 -14.65 26.53
N SER A 6 7.88 -15.27 25.67
CA SER A 6 8.24 -14.75 24.35
C SER A 6 7.00 -14.63 23.44
N ALA A 7 6.13 -15.64 23.40
CA ALA A 7 4.91 -15.60 22.61
C ALA A 7 3.93 -14.50 23.10
N LYS A 8 3.81 -14.29 24.42
CA LYS A 8 3.01 -13.19 24.98
C LYS A 8 3.55 -11.82 24.56
N LYS A 9 4.87 -11.65 24.50
CA LYS A 9 5.52 -10.42 23.99
C LYS A 9 5.24 -10.24 22.50
N GLN A 10 5.42 -11.28 21.68
CA GLN A 10 5.18 -11.22 20.24
C GLN A 10 3.73 -10.87 19.92
N MET A 11 2.76 -11.45 20.64
CA MET A 11 1.35 -11.10 20.47
C MET A 11 1.07 -9.59 20.67
N ARG A 12 1.70 -8.96 21.68
CA ARG A 12 1.57 -7.51 21.91
C ARG A 12 2.18 -6.70 20.76
N GLN A 13 3.37 -7.09 20.31
CA GLN A 13 4.07 -6.42 19.19
C GLN A 13 3.28 -6.58 17.88
N THR A 14 2.80 -7.78 17.57
CA THR A 14 1.97 -8.04 16.38
C THR A 14 0.72 -7.19 16.38
N LYS A 15 0.06 -6.97 17.52
CA LYS A 15 -1.13 -6.10 17.60
C LYS A 15 -0.80 -4.67 17.14
N THR A 16 0.30 -4.09 17.62
CA THR A 16 0.70 -2.72 17.28
C THR A 16 1.23 -2.59 15.85
N HIS A 17 1.95 -3.60 15.35
CA HIS A 17 2.39 -3.63 13.96
C HIS A 17 1.20 -3.79 13.00
N THR A 18 0.22 -4.63 13.36
CA THR A 18 -0.95 -4.88 12.53
C THR A 18 -1.82 -3.64 12.38
N THR A 19 -2.06 -2.88 13.46
CA THR A 19 -2.86 -1.64 13.39
C THR A 19 -2.19 -0.60 12.50
N ARG A 20 -0.88 -0.38 12.67
CA ARG A 20 -0.09 0.54 11.85
C ARG A 20 -0.09 0.15 10.37
N ASN A 21 0.18 -1.12 10.08
CA ASN A 21 0.23 -1.62 8.71
C ASN A 21 -1.15 -1.61 8.04
N ARG A 22 -2.23 -1.85 8.81
CA ARG A 22 -3.60 -1.76 8.31
C ARG A 22 -3.93 -0.36 7.81
N ALA A 23 -3.61 0.67 8.59
CA ALA A 23 -3.84 2.07 8.19
C ALA A 23 -3.09 2.43 6.89
N GLN A 24 -1.79 2.07 6.81
CA GLN A 24 -0.97 2.34 5.63
C GLN A 24 -1.45 1.58 4.39
N ARG A 25 -1.84 0.30 4.53
CA ARG A 25 -2.42 -0.49 3.43
C ARG A 25 -3.77 0.07 2.99
N SER A 26 -4.59 0.54 3.91
CA SER A 26 -5.87 1.17 3.59
C SER A 26 -5.68 2.43 2.76
N ALA A 27 -4.80 3.34 3.21
CA ALA A 27 -4.48 4.57 2.47
C ALA A 27 -3.96 4.28 1.05
N LEU A 28 -3.07 3.28 0.92
CA LEU A 28 -2.56 2.85 -0.39
C LEU A 28 -3.68 2.30 -1.30
N ARG A 29 -4.58 1.47 -0.77
CA ARG A 29 -5.73 0.95 -1.54
C ARG A 29 -6.67 2.08 -1.98
N SER A 30 -6.91 3.05 -1.11
CA SER A 30 -7.72 4.23 -1.43
C SER A 30 -7.08 5.06 -2.54
N ALA A 31 -5.77 5.33 -2.47
CA ALA A 31 -5.04 6.03 -3.53
C ALA A 31 -5.13 5.28 -4.87
N LEU A 32 -4.93 3.96 -4.87
CA LEU A 32 -5.10 3.12 -6.07
C LEU A 32 -6.52 3.18 -6.64
N LYS A 33 -7.54 3.23 -5.78
CA LYS A 33 -8.95 3.35 -6.21
C LYS A 33 -9.22 4.72 -6.82
N LYS A 34 -8.67 5.79 -6.25
CA LYS A 34 -8.77 7.16 -6.79
C LYS A 34 -8.23 7.24 -8.23
N VAL A 35 -7.08 6.64 -8.53
CA VAL A 35 -6.55 6.63 -9.91
C VAL A 35 -7.48 5.93 -10.88
N ARG A 36 -8.12 4.83 -10.46
CA ARG A 36 -9.04 4.07 -11.30
C ARG A 36 -10.37 4.78 -11.54
N ALA A 37 -10.80 5.62 -10.60
CA ALA A 37 -12.05 6.37 -10.68
C ALA A 37 -11.85 7.80 -11.23
N ALA A 38 -10.60 8.26 -11.35
CA ALA A 38 -10.30 9.58 -11.89
C ALA A 38 -10.63 9.63 -13.38
N GLY A 39 -11.33 10.68 -13.81
CA GLY A 39 -11.49 11.02 -15.23
C GLY A 39 -10.21 11.65 -15.80
N GLU A 40 -10.06 11.60 -17.13
CA GLU A 40 -8.83 11.92 -17.88
C GLU A 40 -8.04 13.13 -17.36
N LYS A 41 -8.73 14.23 -17.04
CA LYS A 41 -8.11 15.49 -16.59
C LYS A 41 -7.37 15.38 -15.24
N ILE A 42 -7.73 14.42 -14.38
CA ILE A 42 -7.20 14.31 -12.99
C ILE A 42 -6.34 13.04 -12.82
N VAL A 43 -6.36 12.12 -13.79
CA VAL A 43 -5.66 10.83 -13.73
C VAL A 43 -4.15 11.00 -13.51
N GLU A 44 -3.52 11.99 -14.13
CA GLU A 44 -2.07 12.21 -14.01
C GLU A 44 -1.65 12.64 -12.60
N ALA A 45 -2.39 13.57 -11.98
CA ALA A 45 -2.11 14.01 -10.62
C ALA A 45 -2.33 12.86 -9.61
N ALA A 46 -3.44 12.14 -9.74
CA ALA A 46 -3.74 10.98 -8.90
C ALA A 46 -2.68 9.87 -9.07
N TYR A 47 -2.18 9.66 -10.29
CA TYR A 47 -1.14 8.69 -10.59
C TYR A 47 0.18 9.04 -9.90
N ARG A 48 0.60 10.31 -9.92
CA ARG A 48 1.82 10.78 -9.23
C ARG A 48 1.73 10.56 -7.72
N GLU A 49 0.57 10.80 -7.13
CA GLU A 49 0.35 10.54 -5.71
C GLU A 49 0.41 9.04 -5.38
N ALA A 50 -0.29 8.22 -6.18
CA ALA A 50 -0.34 6.77 -5.98
C ALA A 50 1.03 6.09 -6.16
N THR A 51 1.82 6.52 -7.16
CA THR A 51 3.17 6.01 -7.40
C THR A 51 4.11 6.35 -6.24
N LYS A 52 4.07 7.57 -5.74
CA LYS A 52 4.83 7.99 -4.55
C LYS A 52 4.48 7.16 -3.31
N LEU A 53 3.20 6.88 -3.08
CA LEU A 53 2.75 6.02 -1.98
C LEU A 53 3.19 4.56 -2.16
N LEU A 54 3.13 4.03 -3.38
CA LEU A 54 3.58 2.68 -3.70
C LEU A 54 5.06 2.48 -3.43
N ASP A 55 5.91 3.40 -3.87
CA ASP A 55 7.35 3.28 -3.71
C ASP A 55 7.75 3.42 -2.23
N ARG A 56 7.07 4.28 -1.47
CA ARG A 56 7.23 4.35 0.00
C ARG A 56 6.80 3.05 0.68
N ALA A 57 5.69 2.45 0.25
CA ALA A 57 5.23 1.18 0.80
C ALA A 57 6.17 0.01 0.47
N ALA A 58 6.78 0.02 -0.73
CA ALA A 58 7.79 -0.94 -1.13
C ALA A 58 9.08 -0.79 -0.31
N ARG A 59 9.57 0.45 -0.11
CA ARG A 59 10.76 0.73 0.71
C ARG A 59 10.59 0.26 2.16
N LYS A 60 9.38 0.38 2.71
CA LYS A 60 9.05 -0.08 4.07
C LYS A 60 8.77 -1.59 4.16
N GLY A 61 8.83 -2.33 3.05
CA GLY A 61 8.51 -3.76 3.01
C GLY A 61 7.02 -4.09 3.23
N LEU A 62 6.12 -3.10 3.20
CA LEU A 62 4.68 -3.33 3.33
C LEU A 62 4.09 -4.04 2.11
N VAL A 63 4.68 -3.79 0.95
CA VAL A 63 4.34 -4.38 -0.35
C VAL A 63 5.65 -4.85 -0.99
N HIS A 64 5.64 -6.05 -1.58
CA HIS A 64 6.84 -6.54 -2.27
C HIS A 64 7.19 -5.66 -3.49
N LYS A 65 8.48 -5.48 -3.77
CA LYS A 65 8.98 -4.67 -4.90
C LYS A 65 8.33 -5.03 -6.23
N ASN A 66 8.15 -6.33 -6.50
CA ASN A 66 7.51 -6.82 -7.72
C ASN A 66 6.02 -6.48 -7.77
N THR A 67 5.33 -6.48 -6.63
CA THR A 67 3.92 -6.10 -6.55
C THR A 67 3.75 -4.60 -6.80
N ALA A 68 4.66 -3.78 -6.26
CA ALA A 68 4.68 -2.34 -6.54
C ALA A 68 4.93 -2.07 -8.04
N ALA A 69 5.94 -2.73 -8.63
CA ALA A 69 6.22 -2.63 -10.07
C ALA A 69 5.03 -3.05 -10.94
N ARG A 70 4.38 -4.17 -10.61
CA ARG A 70 3.17 -4.66 -11.30
C ARG A 70 2.02 -3.64 -11.23
N GLN A 71 1.81 -3.03 -10.07
CA GLN A 71 0.77 -2.01 -9.89
C GLN A 71 1.09 -0.73 -10.67
N LYS A 72 2.35 -0.26 -10.67
CA LYS A 72 2.80 0.88 -11.48
C LYS A 72 2.57 0.64 -12.98
N SER A 73 2.93 -0.54 -13.48
CA SER A 73 2.70 -0.93 -14.89
C SER A 73 1.22 -0.92 -15.26
N ARG A 74 0.37 -1.53 -14.43
CA ARG A 74 -1.09 -1.58 -14.67
C ARG A 74 -1.72 -0.19 -14.67
N LEU A 75 -1.33 0.68 -13.73
CA LEU A 75 -1.84 2.05 -13.68
C LEU A 75 -1.33 2.90 -14.85
N SER A 76 -0.08 2.71 -15.28
CA SER A 76 0.46 3.42 -16.44
C SER A 76 -0.31 3.08 -17.73
N LYS A 77 -0.72 1.82 -17.89
CA LYS A 77 -1.58 1.39 -19.01
C LYS A 77 -2.96 2.06 -18.96
N LEU A 78 -3.56 2.18 -17.78
CA LEU A 78 -4.85 2.82 -17.60
C LEU A 78 -4.83 4.30 -17.98
N ARG A 79 -3.74 5.02 -17.67
CA ARG A 79 -3.57 6.43 -18.05
C ARG A 79 -3.41 6.65 -19.54
N LYS A 80 -2.76 5.72 -20.24
CA LYS A 80 -2.43 5.85 -21.67
C LYS A 80 -3.62 5.54 -22.59
N LYS A 81 -4.71 5.03 -22.04
CA LYS A 81 -5.94 4.75 -22.75
C LYS A 81 -6.86 5.95 -22.63
#